data_AF-A0A6J4FQ62-F1
#
_entry.id   AF-A0A6J4FQ62-F1
#
_cell.length_a   1.000
_cell.length_b   1.000
_cell.length_c   1.000
_cell.angle_alpha   90.00
_cell.angle_beta   90.00
_cell.angle_gamma   90.00
#
_symmetry.space_group_name_H-M   'P 1'
#
loop_
_entity.id
_entity.type
_entity.pdbx_description
1 polymer ?
#
loop_
_entity_poly.entity_id
_entity_poly.type
_entity_poly.pdbx_seq_one_letter_code
_entity_poly.pdbx_strand_id
1 'polypeptide(L)' 'MDPSLLEIIGSAVSSARGQGLGVEEQRDAAEAVLLAMVPSLTPSIANLVVEQLYPFIGDRDMGGIAAL' A
#
# COMPACT_ATOMS: atom_id res chain seq x y z
N MET A 1 3.20 13.57 13.40
CA MET A 1 3.41 13.57 11.94
C MET A 1 2.35 12.68 11.37
N ASP A 2 1.57 13.18 10.42
CA ASP A 2 0.61 12.34 9.70
C ASP A 2 1.38 11.39 8.77
N PRO A 3 1.04 10.09 8.76
CA PRO A 3 1.74 9.13 7.93
C PRO A 3 1.57 9.48 6.45
N SER A 4 2.65 9.35 5.68
CA SER A 4 2.59 9.56 4.23
C SER A 4 1.72 8.50 3.57
N LEU A 5 1.11 8.82 2.42
CA LEU A 5 0.32 7.86 1.64
C LEU A 5 1.09 6.56 1.35
N LEU A 6 2.39 6.69 1.09
CA LEU A 6 3.25 5.55 0.79
C LEU A 6 3.46 4.67 2.04
N GLU A 7 3.58 5.25 3.23
CA GLU A 7 3.63 4.47 4.48
C GLU A 7 2.30 3.77 4.78
N ILE A 8 1.17 4.45 4.57
CA ILE A 8 -0.17 3.87 4.76
C ILE A 8 -0.36 2.65 3.86
N ILE A 9 -0.13 2.83 2.56
CA ILE A 9 -0.32 1.79 1.54
C ILE A 9 0.74 0.68 1.75
N GLY A 10 1.99 1.04 2.05
CA GLY A 10 3.07 0.09 2.32
C GLY A 10 2.78 -0.82 3.51
N SER A 11 2.27 -0.26 4.62
CA SER A 11 1.86 -1.03 5.80
C SER A 11 0.71 -1.98 5.49
N ALA A 12 -0.28 -1.53 4.73
CA ALA A 12 -1.42 -2.36 4.35
C ALA A 12 -1.00 -3.53 3.45
N VAL A 13 -0.19 -3.26 2.42
CA VAL A 13 0.35 -4.28 1.51
C VAL A 13 1.24 -5.27 2.26
N SER A 14 2.14 -4.80 3.13
CA SER A 14 3.01 -5.68 3.92
C SER A 14 2.20 -6.57 4.87
N SER A 15 1.14 -6.05 5.49
CA SER A 15 0.26 -6.83 6.37
C SER A 15 -0.55 -7.87 5.58
N ALA A 16 -1.10 -7.49 4.43
CA ALA A 16 -1.82 -8.39 3.54
C ALA A 16 -0.90 -9.52 3.02
N ARG A 17 0.32 -9.19 2.62
CA ARG A 17 1.32 -10.16 2.18
C ARG A 17 1.73 -11.12 3.30
N GLY A 18 1.92 -10.61 4.52
CA GLY A 18 2.23 -11.43 5.70
C GLY A 18 1.13 -12.45 6.04
N GLN A 19 -0.11 -12.21 5.57
CA GLN A 19 -1.24 -13.13 5.70
C GLN A 19 -1.37 -14.11 4.51
N GLY A 20 -0.44 -14.08 3.55
CA GLY A 20 -0.45 -14.94 2.38
C GLY A 20 -1.42 -14.51 1.28
N LEU A 21 -1.89 -13.25 1.30
CA LEU A 21 -2.78 -12.72 0.28
C LEU A 21 -2.06 -12.48 -1.05
N GLY A 22 -2.77 -12.66 -2.16
CA GLY A 22 -2.26 -12.41 -3.51
C GLY A 22 -2.10 -10.93 -3.82
N VAL A 23 -1.60 -10.63 -5.02
CA VAL A 23 -1.31 -9.25 -5.45
C VAL A 23 -2.59 -8.41 -5.55
N GLU A 24 -3.67 -9.00 -6.06
CA GLU A 24 -4.97 -8.32 -6.16
C GLU A 24 -5.53 -8.03 -4.77
N GLU A 25 -5.54 -9.02 -3.87
CA GLU A 25 -6.03 -8.83 -2.50
C GLU A 25 -5.16 -7.86 -1.68
N GLN A 26 -3.85 -7.78 -1.97
CA GLN A 26 -2.96 -6.77 -1.37
C GLN A 26 -3.35 -5.34 -1.79
N ARG A 27 -3.75 -5.14 -3.05
CA ARG A 27 -4.19 -3.84 -3.57
C ARG A 27 -5.54 -3.45 -2.98
N ASP A 28 -6.47 -4.40 -2.93
CA ASP A 28 -7.78 -4.18 -2.31
C ASP A 28 -7.66 -3.80 -0.83
N ALA A 29 -6.78 -4.48 -0.10
CA ALA A 29 -6.49 -4.15 1.30
C ALA A 29 -5.91 -2.75 1.45
N ALA A 30 -5.00 -2.35 0.56
CA ALA A 30 -4.42 -1.01 0.58
C ALA A 30 -5.43 0.08 0.23
N GLU A 31 -6.33 -0.17 -0.72
CA GLU A 31 -7.43 0.74 -1.06
C GLU A 31 -8.38 0.93 0.12
N ALA A 32 -8.78 -0.17 0.77
CA ALA A 32 -9.67 -0.14 1.93
C ALA A 32 -9.07 0.67 3.09
N VAL A 33 -7.78 0.47 3.38
CA VAL A 33 -7.06 1.23 4.42
C VAL A 33 -6.95 2.70 4.03
N LEU A 34 -6.64 3.00 2.77
CA LEU A 34 -6.51 4.38 2.28
C LEU A 34 -7.83 5.15 2.39
N LEU A 35 -8.96 4.53 2.02
CA LEU A 35 -10.29 5.13 2.16
C LEU A 35 -10.68 5.35 3.62
N ALA A 36 -10.32 4.41 4.51
CA ALA A 36 -10.58 4.55 5.94
C ALA A 36 -9.78 5.70 6.58
N MET A 37 -8.53 5.91 6.12
CA MET A 37 -7.65 6.96 6.65
C MET A 37 -7.88 8.33 5.99
N VAL A 38 -8.31 8.36 4.74
CA VAL A 38 -8.51 9.59 3.96
C VAL A 38 -9.94 9.61 3.41
N PRO A 39 -10.94 9.90 4.25
CA PRO A 39 -12.36 9.84 3.87
C PRO A 39 -12.77 10.88 2.83
N SER A 40 -11.91 11.85 2.51
CA SER A 40 -12.10 12.79 1.40
C SER A 40 -11.78 12.18 0.03
N LEU A 41 -11.12 11.02 -0.03
CA LEU A 41 -10.88 10.32 -1.28
C LEU A 41 -12.11 9.54 -1.72
N THR A 42 -12.44 9.66 -3.00
CA THR A 42 -13.40 8.74 -3.63
C THR A 42 -12.73 7.39 -3.91
N PRO A 43 -13.48 6.28 -3.95
CA PRO A 43 -12.95 4.95 -4.29
C PRO A 43 -12.07 4.93 -5.55
N SER A 44 -12.52 5.58 -6.63
CA SER A 44 -11.76 5.62 -7.89
C SER A 44 -10.40 6.31 -7.77
N ILE A 45 -10.28 7.33 -6.92
CA ILE A 45 -9.01 8.02 -6.68
C ILE A 45 -8.13 7.19 -5.75
N ALA A 46 -8.70 6.54 -4.73
CA ALA A 46 -7.94 5.64 -3.86
C ALA A 46 -7.34 4.48 -4.65
N ASN A 47 -8.13 3.85 -5.52
CA ASN A 47 -7.68 2.81 -6.44
C ASN A 47 -6.53 3.30 -7.34
N LEU A 48 -6.69 4.47 -7.98
CA LEU A 48 -5.64 5.06 -8.82
C LEU A 48 -4.34 5.28 -8.03
N VAL A 49 -4.43 5.81 -6.81
CA VAL A 49 -3.28 6.04 -5.94
C VAL A 49 -2.57 4.73 -5.58
N VAL A 50 -3.33 3.68 -5.23
CA VAL A 50 -2.77 2.35 -4.92
C VAL A 50 -2.08 1.76 -6.14
N GLU A 51 -2.70 1.77 -7.32
CA GLU A 51 -2.12 1.25 -8.56
C GLU A 51 -0.81 1.95 -8.94
N GLN A 52 -0.74 3.27 -8.75
CA GLN A 52 0.47 4.04 -9.03
C GLN A 52 1.58 3.78 -8.00
N LEU A 53 1.23 3.52 -6.75
CA LEU A 53 2.21 3.38 -5.67
C LEU A 53 2.65 1.92 -5.40
N TYR A 54 1.83 0.95 -5.78
CA TYR A 54 2.09 -0.48 -5.56
C TYR A 54 3.44 -0.97 -6.11
N PRO A 55 3.89 -0.58 -7.32
CA PRO A 55 5.19 -1.00 -7.85
C PRO A 55 6.36 -0.57 -6.95
N PHE A 56 6.27 0.60 -6.31
CA PHE A 56 7.31 1.12 -5.43
C PHE A 56 7.34 0.45 -4.05
N ILE A 57 6.27 -0.27 -3.69
CA ILE A 57 6.20 -1.04 -2.45
C ILE A 57 6.90 -2.39 -2.62
N GLY A 58 6.72 -3.05 -3.78
CA GLY A 58 7.41 -4.31 -4.09
C GLY A 58 8.94 -4.19 -4.08
N ASP A 59 9.48 -3.06 -4.53
CA ASP A 59 10.93 -2.80 -4.51
C ASP A 59 11.47 -2.54 -3.09
N ARG A 60 10.64 -2.03 -2.16
CA ARG A 60 11.08 -1.76 -0.79
C ARG A 60 11.35 -3.03 0.02
N ASP A 61 10.64 -4.12 -0.26
CA ASP A 61 10.86 -5.40 0.42
C ASP A 61 12.14 -6.12 -0.06
N MET A 62 12.64 -5.85 -1.27
CA MET A 62 13.94 -6.34 -1.74
C MET A 62 15.11 -5.40 -1.40
N GLY A 63 14.85 -4.14 -1.03
CA GLY A 63 15.86 -3.14 -0.65
C GLY A 63 16.47 -3.31 0.75
N GLY A 64 15.98 -4.24 1.57
CA GLY A 64 16.47 -4.47 2.93
C GLY A 64 17.83 -5.18 3.04
N ILE A 65 18.44 -5.59 1.91
CA ILE A 65 19.76 -6.26 1.88
C ILE A 65 20.80 -5.56 1.00
N ALA A 66 20.61 -4.27 0.68
CA ALA A 66 21.57 -3.50 -0.13
C ALA A 66 21.90 -2.13 0.48
N ALA A 67 22.00 -2.06 1.82
CA ALA A 67 22.72 -0.98 2.50
C ALA A 67 23.96 -1.58 3.17
N LEU A 68 25.09 -1.37 2.48
CA LEU A 68 26.51 -1.43 2.88
C LEU A 68 26.84 -1.86 4.32
#